data_AF-A0A7X7RFM0-F1
#
_entry.id   AF-A0A7X7RFM0-F1
#
_cell.length_a   1.000
_cell.length_b   1.000
_cell.length_c   1.000
_cell.angle_alpha   90.00
_cell.angle_beta   90.00
_cell.angle_gamma   90.00
#
_symmetry.space_group_name_H-M   'P 1'
#
loop_
_entity.id
_entity.type
_entity.pdbx_description
1 polymer ?
#
loop_
_entity_poly.entity_id
_entity_poly.type
_entity_poly.pdbx_seq_one_letter_code
_entity_poly.pdbx_strand_id
1 'polypeptide(L)'
;MKKATVIFLFSALLTVSPLLAEDDGHGHDDGHGHAAAPKTADELFTVKCEHDILHYTCEECRYELGLVKIDPALVRSAENAKGLLTFEPVQKRVARTLLPMNGEIALNASALTHVSPRVPGTVRMINVDLGQQVKKGDVLFEIESPELGLAVGAYRKNQALAALALRNLEREKTLAAQKLSPDADVVE
;
A
#
# COMPACT_ATOMS: atom_id res chain seq x y z
N MET A 1 28.61 -10.57 20.33
CA MET A 1 27.56 -9.56 20.14
C MET A 1 26.30 -10.27 19.64
N LYS A 2 25.30 -10.42 20.52
CA LYS A 2 24.05 -11.18 20.26
C LYS A 2 23.14 -10.34 19.36
N LYS A 3 22.74 -10.87 18.19
CA LYS A 3 21.69 -10.27 17.37
C LYS A 3 20.34 -10.74 17.93
N ALA A 4 19.59 -9.80 18.49
CA ALA A 4 18.23 -10.00 18.97
C ALA A 4 17.29 -10.01 17.76
N THR A 5 16.72 -11.18 17.47
CA THR A 5 15.62 -11.32 16.52
C THR A 5 14.32 -11.07 17.27
N VAL A 6 13.70 -9.92 17.02
CA VAL A 6 12.38 -9.57 17.56
C VAL A 6 11.33 -10.31 16.72
N ILE A 7 10.66 -11.29 17.34
CA ILE A 7 9.52 -12.00 16.76
C ILE A 7 8.26 -11.36 17.34
N PHE A 8 7.54 -10.60 16.52
CA PHE A 8 6.19 -10.16 16.84
C PHE A 8 5.23 -11.35 16.70
N LEU A 9 4.79 -11.90 17.84
CA LEU A 9 3.68 -12.83 17.90
C LEU A 9 2.38 -12.04 17.79
N PHE A 10 1.80 -11.98 16.59
CA PHE A 10 0.43 -11.53 16.39
C PHE A 10 -0.50 -12.74 16.56
N SER A 11 -1.00 -12.91 17.78
CA SER A 11 -2.06 -13.86 18.11
C SER A 11 -3.40 -13.27 17.66
N ALA A 12 -3.81 -13.59 16.43
CA ALA A 12 -5.18 -13.33 15.97
C ALA A 12 -6.05 -14.53 16.37
N LEU A 13 -6.79 -14.39 17.48
CA LEU A 13 -7.95 -15.23 17.77
C LEU A 13 -9.03 -14.91 16.72
N LEU A 14 -9.19 -15.79 15.73
CA LEU A 14 -10.37 -15.83 14.88
C LEU A 14 -11.37 -16.79 15.54
N THR A 15 -12.28 -16.23 16.33
CA THR A 15 -13.52 -16.90 16.73
C THR A 15 -14.40 -17.02 15.48
N VAL A 16 -14.46 -18.21 14.91
CA VAL A 16 -15.47 -18.54 13.89
C VAL A 16 -16.78 -18.79 14.64
N SER A 17 -17.69 -17.82 14.56
CA SER A 17 -19.09 -18.01 14.91
C SER A 17 -19.72 -19.05 13.97
N PRO A 18 -20.42 -20.07 14.48
CA PRO A 18 -21.16 -20.98 13.63
C PRO A 18 -22.41 -20.24 13.14
N LEU A 19 -22.43 -19.91 11.84
CA LEU A 19 -23.59 -19.38 11.16
C LEU A 19 -24.39 -20.58 10.61
N LEU A 20 -25.57 -20.79 11.18
CA LEU A 20 -26.72 -21.52 10.61
C LEU A 20 -26.48 -23.01 10.28
N ALA A 21 -26.71 -23.87 11.27
CA ALA A 21 -27.35 -25.16 11.02
C ALA A 21 -28.71 -25.10 11.74
N GLU A 22 -29.75 -24.73 11.00
CA GLU A 22 -31.14 -24.97 11.41
C GLU A 22 -31.31 -26.48 11.65
N ASP A 23 -31.64 -26.83 12.89
CA ASP A 23 -32.10 -28.16 13.29
C ASP A 23 -33.60 -28.21 12.97
N ASP A 24 -33.94 -28.61 11.74
CA ASP A 24 -35.32 -28.90 11.36
C ASP A 24 -35.74 -30.22 12.00
N GLY A 25 -36.19 -30.11 13.24
CA GLY A 25 -36.85 -31.18 13.98
C GLY A 25 -38.18 -31.55 13.32
N HIS A 26 -38.14 -32.62 12.53
CA HIS A 26 -39.33 -33.41 12.20
C HIS A 26 -39.26 -34.74 12.94
N GLY A 27 -39.99 -34.80 14.05
CA GLY A 27 -40.23 -36.03 14.79
C GLY A 27 -41.07 -37.00 13.96
N HIS A 28 -40.46 -38.09 13.55
CA HIS A 28 -41.10 -39.38 13.47
C HIS A 28 -40.25 -40.37 14.29
N ASP A 29 -40.87 -40.84 15.36
CA ASP A 29 -40.40 -41.87 16.28
C ASP A 29 -40.46 -43.23 15.57
N ASP A 30 -39.42 -43.53 14.80
CA ASP A 30 -39.15 -44.87 14.32
C ASP A 30 -37.97 -45.39 15.16
N GLY A 31 -38.28 -46.19 16.19
CA GLY A 31 -37.35 -46.71 17.20
C GLY A 31 -36.29 -47.67 16.64
N HIS A 32 -35.36 -47.16 15.83
CA HIS A 32 -34.14 -47.85 15.44
C HIS A 32 -32.92 -47.05 15.93
N GLY A 33 -32.29 -47.56 16.98
CA GLY A 33 -31.10 -46.96 17.58
C GLY A 33 -29.93 -47.01 16.60
N HIS A 34 -29.65 -45.91 15.91
CA HIS A 34 -28.41 -45.77 15.16
C HIS A 34 -27.25 -45.70 16.16
N ALA A 35 -26.52 -46.81 16.26
CA ALA A 35 -25.30 -46.89 17.03
C ALA A 35 -24.32 -45.78 16.61
N ALA A 36 -23.56 -45.26 17.59
CA ALA A 36 -22.62 -44.18 17.39
C ALA A 36 -21.69 -44.44 16.19
N ALA A 37 -21.63 -43.50 15.26
CA ALA A 37 -20.77 -43.57 14.08
C ALA A 37 -19.30 -43.84 14.50
N PRO A 38 -18.60 -44.83 13.91
CA PRO A 38 -17.21 -45.13 14.26
C PRO A 38 -16.31 -43.92 13.96
N LYS A 39 -15.41 -43.59 14.89
CA LYS A 39 -14.65 -42.33 14.85
C LYS A 39 -13.33 -42.44 14.11
N THR A 40 -12.90 -43.67 13.78
CA THR A 40 -11.62 -43.93 13.11
C THR A 40 -11.79 -44.95 11.97
N ALA A 41 -10.91 -44.87 10.97
CA ALA A 41 -10.98 -45.72 9.78
C ALA A 41 -10.84 -47.22 10.11
N ASP A 42 -10.02 -47.57 11.11
CA ASP A 42 -9.76 -48.96 11.48
C ASP A 42 -10.95 -49.62 12.20
N GLU A 43 -11.71 -48.84 12.97
CA GLU A 43 -12.90 -49.34 13.67
C GLU A 43 -14.01 -49.73 12.69
N LEU A 44 -14.15 -49.02 11.57
CA LEU A 44 -15.15 -49.32 10.52
C LEU A 44 -15.01 -50.73 9.92
N PHE A 45 -13.80 -51.29 9.92
CA PHE A 45 -13.54 -52.63 9.35
C PHE A 45 -13.77 -53.79 10.33
N THR A 46 -14.16 -53.50 11.57
CA THR A 46 -14.31 -54.53 12.63
C THR A 46 -15.75 -54.69 13.12
N VAL A 47 -16.64 -53.74 12.82
CA VAL A 47 -18.05 -53.79 13.22
C VAL A 47 -18.78 -54.89 12.43
N LYS A 48 -19.58 -55.70 13.13
CA LYS A 48 -20.49 -56.67 12.53
C LYS A 48 -21.90 -56.08 12.41
N CYS A 49 -22.60 -56.40 11.33
CA CYS A 49 -24.02 -56.05 11.18
C CYS A 49 -24.92 -57.12 11.81
N GLU A 50 -26.23 -56.89 11.81
CA GLU A 50 -27.25 -57.83 12.35
C GLU A 50 -27.26 -59.19 11.64
N HIS A 51 -26.63 -59.29 10.46
CA HIS A 51 -26.47 -60.51 9.68
C HIS A 51 -25.21 -61.32 10.06
N ASP A 52 -24.56 -61.01 11.19
CA ASP A 52 -23.33 -61.66 11.73
C ASP A 52 -22.14 -61.71 10.74
N ILE A 53 -22.11 -60.79 9.79
CA ILE A 53 -20.98 -60.56 8.88
C ILE A 53 -20.38 -59.17 9.10
N LEU A 54 -19.14 -58.98 8.61
CA LEU A 54 -18.47 -57.68 8.70
C LEU A 54 -19.28 -56.65 7.93
N HIS A 55 -19.62 -55.55 8.61
CA HIS A 55 -20.57 -54.56 8.12
C HIS A 55 -20.12 -53.95 6.78
N TYR A 56 -18.81 -53.71 6.58
CA TYR A 56 -18.26 -53.24 5.29
C TYR A 56 -18.36 -54.26 4.13
N THR A 57 -18.54 -55.55 4.43
CA THR A 57 -18.68 -56.62 3.43
C THR A 57 -20.12 -56.93 3.07
N CYS A 58 -21.09 -56.49 3.87
CA CYS A 58 -22.51 -56.66 3.58
C CYS A 58 -22.91 -55.81 2.35
N GLU A 59 -23.82 -56.31 1.50
CA GLU A 59 -24.29 -55.56 0.32
C GLU A 59 -25.37 -54.54 0.65
N GLU A 60 -26.14 -54.79 1.71
CA GLU A 60 -27.26 -53.95 2.13
C GLU A 60 -26.82 -52.93 3.18
N CYS A 61 -26.08 -53.36 4.21
CA CYS A 61 -25.79 -52.50 5.35
C CYS A 61 -24.58 -51.57 5.14
N ARG A 62 -23.66 -51.84 4.18
CA ARG A 62 -22.40 -51.05 4.03
C ARG A 62 -22.60 -49.53 3.88
N TYR A 63 -23.76 -49.12 3.37
CA TYR A 63 -24.09 -47.71 3.14
C TYR A 63 -24.31 -46.95 4.45
N GLU A 64 -24.67 -47.64 5.53
CA GLU A 64 -24.79 -47.06 6.87
C GLU A 64 -23.43 -46.62 7.43
N LEU A 65 -22.35 -47.26 6.99
CA LEU A 65 -20.98 -46.86 7.30
C LEU A 65 -20.40 -45.82 6.32
N GLY A 66 -21.17 -45.42 5.30
CA GLY A 66 -20.69 -44.53 4.23
C GLY A 66 -19.63 -45.15 3.32
N LEU A 67 -19.54 -46.49 3.26
CA LEU A 67 -18.52 -47.19 2.48
C LEU A 67 -19.06 -47.64 1.11
N VAL A 68 -18.29 -47.37 0.07
CA VAL A 68 -18.57 -47.83 -1.30
C VAL A 68 -17.54 -48.87 -1.70
N LYS A 69 -18.02 -50.03 -2.17
CA LYS A 69 -17.16 -51.05 -2.75
C LYS A 69 -16.76 -50.65 -4.16
N ILE A 70 -15.48 -50.82 -4.47
CA ILE A 70 -14.90 -50.52 -5.77
C ILE A 70 -14.25 -51.80 -6.28
N ASP A 71 -14.50 -52.14 -7.53
CA ASP A 71 -13.82 -53.25 -8.19
C ASP A 71 -12.32 -52.92 -8.33
N PRO A 72 -11.40 -53.79 -7.87
CA PRO A 72 -9.96 -53.58 -8.02
C PRO A 72 -9.51 -53.34 -9.47
N ALA A 73 -10.24 -53.84 -10.47
CA ALA A 73 -9.97 -53.56 -11.88
C ALA A 73 -10.16 -52.08 -12.27
N LEU A 74 -10.86 -51.30 -11.44
CA LEU A 74 -11.06 -49.86 -11.63
C LEU A 74 -9.95 -49.03 -10.97
N VAL A 75 -9.12 -49.63 -10.12
CA VAL A 75 -8.00 -48.93 -9.45
C VAL A 75 -6.76 -49.05 -10.33
N ARG A 76 -6.11 -47.93 -10.60
CA ARG A 76 -4.87 -47.90 -11.38
C ARG A 76 -3.72 -48.38 -10.49
N SER A 77 -3.07 -49.45 -10.93
CA SER A 77 -1.91 -50.07 -10.26
C SER A 77 -0.80 -50.35 -11.28
N ALA A 78 0.37 -50.81 -10.82
CA ALA A 78 1.50 -51.14 -11.69
C ALA A 78 1.16 -52.24 -12.73
N GLU A 79 0.20 -53.09 -12.41
CA GLU A 79 -0.27 -54.22 -13.22
C GLU A 79 -1.55 -53.91 -14.02
N ASN A 80 -2.26 -52.82 -13.70
CA ASN A 80 -3.45 -52.37 -14.42
C ASN A 80 -3.40 -50.88 -14.76
N ALA A 81 -2.81 -50.56 -15.92
CA ALA A 81 -2.71 -49.21 -16.44
C ALA A 81 -4.05 -48.58 -16.87
N LYS A 82 -5.09 -49.42 -17.07
CA LYS A 82 -6.43 -48.98 -17.54
C LYS A 82 -7.38 -48.60 -16.40
N GLY A 83 -6.97 -48.69 -15.14
CA GLY A 83 -7.78 -48.23 -14.00
C GLY A 83 -8.14 -46.74 -14.10
N LEU A 84 -9.31 -46.37 -13.59
CA LEU A 84 -9.86 -45.01 -13.61
C LEU A 84 -9.52 -44.22 -12.36
N LEU A 85 -9.28 -44.91 -11.24
CA LEU A 85 -9.09 -44.31 -9.93
C LEU A 85 -7.62 -44.38 -9.51
N THR A 86 -7.11 -43.26 -8.99
CA THR A 86 -5.77 -43.14 -8.41
C THR A 86 -5.88 -42.58 -7.01
N PHE A 87 -5.09 -43.12 -6.09
CA PHE A 87 -5.05 -42.68 -4.70
C PHE A 87 -3.72 -41.97 -4.43
N GLU A 88 -3.78 -40.82 -3.76
CA GLU A 88 -2.62 -40.13 -3.23
C GLU A 88 -2.82 -39.87 -1.73
N PRO A 89 -1.78 -40.00 -0.89
CA PRO A 89 -1.88 -39.72 0.52
C PRO A 89 -2.12 -38.23 0.75
N VAL A 90 -3.05 -37.90 1.66
CA VAL A 90 -3.28 -36.51 2.06
C VAL A 90 -2.02 -35.94 2.70
N GLN A 91 -1.58 -34.78 2.22
CA GLN A 91 -0.39 -34.09 2.74
C GLN A 91 -0.74 -32.66 3.15
N LYS A 92 -0.31 -32.26 4.35
CA LYS A 92 -0.35 -30.86 4.76
C LYS A 92 0.69 -30.07 3.96
N ARG A 93 0.24 -29.04 3.24
CA ARG A 93 1.08 -28.13 2.46
C ARG A 93 0.67 -26.68 2.75
N VAL A 94 1.63 -25.76 2.65
CA VAL A 94 1.35 -24.32 2.72
C VAL A 94 0.75 -23.92 1.38
N ALA A 95 -0.55 -23.59 1.38
CA ALA A 95 -1.19 -23.01 0.20
C ALA A 95 -0.66 -21.58 0.00
N ARG A 96 -0.05 -21.32 -1.16
CA ARG A 96 0.30 -19.96 -1.60
C ARG A 96 -0.62 -19.60 -2.74
N THR A 97 -1.63 -18.79 -2.46
CA THR A 97 -2.44 -18.17 -3.49
C THR A 97 -1.77 -16.87 -3.90
N LEU A 98 -1.20 -16.83 -5.09
CA LEU A 98 -0.67 -15.61 -5.68
C LEU A 98 -1.81 -14.91 -6.42
N LEU A 99 -2.18 -13.71 -5.98
CA LEU A 99 -3.16 -12.88 -6.67
C LEU A 99 -2.41 -11.87 -7.55
N PRO A 100 -2.49 -11.96 -8.89
CA PRO A 100 -1.90 -10.94 -9.75
C PRO A 100 -2.65 -9.62 -9.56
N MET A 101 -1.89 -8.55 -9.34
CA MET A 101 -2.42 -7.20 -9.17
C MET A 101 -1.70 -6.26 -10.14
N ASN A 102 -2.46 -5.32 -10.70
CA ASN A 102 -1.89 -4.24 -11.50
C ASN A 102 -1.49 -3.10 -10.57
N GLY A 103 -0.36 -2.48 -10.86
CA GLY A 103 0.11 -1.29 -10.17
C GLY A 103 0.49 -0.20 -11.16
N GLU A 104 0.42 1.05 -10.73
CA GLU A 104 0.88 2.21 -11.48
C GLU A 104 2.15 2.77 -10.83
N ILE A 105 3.09 3.23 -11.66
CA ILE A 105 4.27 3.94 -11.20
C ILE A 105 3.92 5.43 -11.12
N ALA A 106 3.76 5.92 -9.89
CA ALA A 106 3.53 7.34 -9.63
C ALA A 106 4.82 8.08 -9.28
N LEU A 107 4.85 9.38 -9.54
CA LEU A 107 5.93 10.26 -9.10
C LEU A 107 5.91 10.38 -7.57
N ASN A 108 7.09 10.45 -6.96
CA ASN A 108 7.21 10.77 -5.55
C ASN A 108 6.83 12.25 -5.33
N ALA A 109 5.66 12.49 -4.74
CA ALA A 109 5.13 13.84 -4.49
C ALA A 109 6.05 14.73 -3.63
N SER A 110 6.86 14.14 -2.74
CA SER A 110 7.84 14.90 -1.94
C SER A 110 9.08 15.32 -2.71
N ALA A 111 9.34 14.71 -3.87
CA ALA A 111 10.47 15.02 -4.75
C ALA A 111 10.04 15.80 -6.01
N LEU A 112 8.73 16.05 -6.19
CA LEU A 112 8.19 16.85 -7.28
C LEU A 112 8.07 18.31 -6.86
N THR A 113 8.50 19.24 -7.70
CA THR A 113 8.35 20.68 -7.46
C THR A 113 8.02 21.40 -8.75
N HIS A 114 6.99 22.25 -8.70
CA HIS A 114 6.66 23.15 -9.79
C HIS A 114 7.36 24.49 -9.54
N VAL A 115 8.17 24.93 -10.50
CA VAL A 115 8.91 26.20 -10.41
C VAL A 115 8.15 27.26 -11.18
N SER A 116 7.68 28.29 -10.47
CA SER A 116 7.03 29.46 -11.05
C SER A 116 7.83 30.74 -10.78
N PRO A 117 7.82 31.70 -11.72
CA PRO A 117 8.49 32.97 -11.51
C PRO A 117 7.78 33.81 -10.45
N ARG A 118 8.55 34.59 -9.68
CA ARG A 118 8.03 35.47 -8.61
C ARG A 118 7.49 36.80 -9.13
N VAL A 119 7.88 37.19 -10.33
CA VAL A 119 7.50 38.45 -10.97
C VAL A 119 6.99 38.17 -12.38
N PRO A 120 6.00 38.95 -12.87
CA PRO A 120 5.57 38.84 -14.25
C PRO A 120 6.68 39.34 -15.19
N GLY A 121 6.73 38.76 -16.39
CA GLY A 121 7.70 39.12 -17.40
C GLY A 121 7.59 38.23 -18.63
N THR A 122 8.43 38.50 -19.62
CA THR A 122 8.51 37.72 -20.85
C THR A 122 9.68 36.75 -20.75
N VAL A 123 9.48 35.50 -21.18
CA VAL A 123 10.56 34.51 -21.24
C VAL A 123 11.50 34.89 -22.38
N ARG A 124 12.77 35.12 -22.05
CA ARG A 124 13.83 35.49 -23.00
C ARG A 124 14.50 34.24 -23.58
N MET A 125 14.79 33.26 -22.72
CA MET A 125 15.50 32.06 -23.09
C MET A 125 15.05 30.89 -22.22
N ILE A 126 15.03 29.70 -22.81
CA ILE A 126 14.80 28.42 -22.13
C ILE A 126 16.09 27.62 -22.28
N ASN A 127 16.66 27.18 -21.17
CA ASN A 127 18.00 26.57 -21.12
C ASN A 127 17.94 25.03 -21.03
N VAL A 128 16.74 24.46 -20.92
CA VAL A 128 16.52 23.03 -20.68
C VAL A 128 15.37 22.50 -21.52
N ASP A 129 15.51 21.24 -21.97
CA ASP A 129 14.48 20.52 -22.72
C ASP A 129 13.67 19.55 -21.84
N LEU A 130 12.50 19.14 -22.34
CA LEU A 130 11.65 18.17 -21.66
C LEU A 130 12.36 16.81 -21.52
N GLY A 131 12.40 16.30 -20.30
CA GLY A 131 13.07 15.03 -19.97
C GLY A 131 14.58 15.16 -19.71
N GLN A 132 15.16 16.35 -19.89
CA GLN A 132 16.56 16.59 -19.55
C GLN A 132 16.77 16.48 -18.03
N GLN A 133 17.87 15.83 -17.63
CA GLN A 133 18.26 15.78 -16.22
C GLN A 133 18.87 17.11 -15.79
N VAL A 134 18.39 17.64 -14.66
CA VAL A 134 18.85 18.89 -14.04
C VAL A 134 19.22 18.67 -12.59
N LYS A 135 20.11 19.51 -12.07
CA LYS A 135 20.54 19.51 -10.66
C LYS A 135 20.07 20.79 -9.96
N LYS A 136 20.10 20.75 -8.63
CA LYS A 136 19.77 21.93 -7.82
C LYS A 136 20.74 23.06 -8.13
N GLY A 137 20.19 24.21 -8.55
CA GLY A 137 20.95 25.41 -8.89
C GLY A 137 21.10 25.65 -10.39
N ASP A 138 20.73 24.68 -11.23
CA ASP A 138 20.78 24.85 -12.68
C ASP A 138 19.73 25.89 -13.12
N VAL A 139 20.12 26.75 -14.06
CA VAL A 139 19.24 27.79 -14.62
C VAL A 139 18.30 27.15 -15.63
N LEU A 140 17.00 27.15 -15.35
CA LEU A 140 15.99 26.53 -16.21
C LEU A 140 15.55 27.46 -17.35
N PHE A 141 15.29 28.72 -17.03
CA PHE A 141 14.85 29.74 -17.99
C PHE A 141 15.21 31.13 -17.48
N GLU A 142 15.23 32.10 -18.39
CA GLU A 142 15.51 33.51 -18.12
C GLU A 142 14.27 34.36 -18.44
N ILE A 143 13.92 35.28 -17.53
CA ILE A 143 12.78 36.18 -17.68
C ILE A 143 13.25 37.63 -17.66
N GLU A 144 12.74 38.40 -18.61
CA GLU A 144 12.83 39.85 -18.61
C GLU A 144 11.55 40.44 -18.01
N SER A 145 11.68 41.13 -16.86
CA SER A 145 10.56 41.76 -16.15
C SER A 145 10.67 43.28 -16.22
N PRO A 146 9.78 43.96 -16.96
CA PRO A 146 9.73 45.42 -17.00
C PRO A 146 9.41 46.03 -15.63
N GLU A 147 8.54 45.38 -14.86
CA GLU A 147 8.13 45.83 -13.52
C GLU A 147 9.31 45.86 -12.55
N LEU A 148 10.12 44.79 -12.52
CA LEU A 148 11.32 44.74 -11.69
C LEU A 148 12.33 45.83 -12.10
N GLY A 149 12.48 46.07 -13.41
CA GLY A 149 13.34 47.15 -13.93
C GLY A 149 12.92 48.53 -13.43
N LEU A 150 11.62 48.84 -13.49
CA LEU A 150 11.07 50.09 -12.97
C LEU A 150 11.26 50.23 -11.45
N ALA A 151 11.00 49.16 -10.70
CA ALA A 151 11.17 49.15 -9.24
C ALA A 151 12.62 49.42 -8.83
N VAL A 152 13.59 48.75 -9.48
CA VAL A 152 15.02 48.97 -9.22
C VAL A 152 15.44 50.39 -9.63
N GLY A 153 14.95 50.90 -10.75
CA GLY A 153 15.19 52.27 -11.19
C GLY A 153 14.68 53.31 -10.18
N ALA A 154 13.45 53.15 -9.70
CA ALA A 154 12.85 54.01 -8.68
C ALA A 154 13.62 53.95 -7.36
N TYR A 155 14.00 52.75 -6.92
CA TYR A 155 14.81 52.56 -5.71
C TYR A 155 16.14 53.32 -5.80
N ARG A 156 16.88 53.16 -6.90
CA ARG A 156 18.18 53.85 -7.11
C ARG A 156 18.02 55.36 -7.19
N LYS A 157 16.97 55.85 -7.87
CA LYS A 157 16.65 57.28 -7.93
C LYS A 157 16.42 57.84 -6.52
N ASN A 158 15.58 57.20 -5.73
CA ASN A 158 15.25 57.67 -4.39
C ASN A 158 16.45 57.58 -3.43
N GLN A 159 17.29 56.54 -3.56
CA GLN A 159 18.53 56.44 -2.82
C GLN A 159 19.49 57.60 -3.13
N ALA A 160 19.64 57.96 -4.41
CA ALA A 160 20.47 59.08 -4.82
C ALA A 160 19.93 60.43 -4.33
N LEU A 161 18.60 60.63 -4.42
CA LEU A 161 17.94 61.83 -3.90
C LEU A 161 18.09 61.96 -2.38
N ALA A 162 17.94 60.86 -1.63
CA ALA A 162 18.14 60.84 -0.19
C ALA A 162 19.60 61.16 0.17
N ALA A 163 20.56 60.56 -0.53
CA ALA A 163 21.99 60.87 -0.33
C ALA A 163 22.30 62.36 -0.61
N LEU A 164 21.72 62.92 -1.69
CA LEU A 164 21.88 64.33 -2.02
C LEU A 164 21.25 65.22 -0.94
N ALA A 165 20.04 64.92 -0.49
CA ALA A 165 19.37 65.67 0.57
C ALA A 165 20.18 65.68 1.87
N LEU A 166 20.72 64.53 2.28
CA LEU A 166 21.60 64.43 3.46
C LEU A 166 22.89 65.24 3.31
N ARG A 167 23.48 65.28 2.11
CA ARG A 167 24.67 66.10 1.84
C ARG A 167 24.36 67.59 1.86
N ASN A 168 23.20 67.99 1.34
CA ASN A 168 22.74 69.37 1.41
C ASN A 168 22.47 69.76 2.87
N LEU A 169 21.82 68.90 3.65
CA LEU A 169 21.58 69.12 5.07
C LEU A 169 22.89 69.31 5.85
N GLU A 170 23.88 68.43 5.62
CA GLU A 170 25.20 68.56 6.26
C GLU A 170 25.89 69.87 5.87
N ARG A 171 25.84 70.23 4.57
CA ARG A 171 26.40 71.48 4.08
C ARG A 171 25.74 72.69 4.75
N GLU A 172 24.41 72.76 4.79
CA GLU A 172 23.70 73.89 5.41
C GLU A 172 23.98 73.98 6.91
N LYS A 173 24.06 72.85 7.62
CA LYS A 173 24.50 72.82 9.02
C LYS A 173 25.90 73.43 9.21
N THR A 174 26.85 73.10 8.34
CA THR A 174 28.21 73.67 8.42
C THR A 174 28.25 75.17 8.12
N LEU A 175 27.41 75.66 7.20
CA LEU A 175 27.34 77.08 6.84
C LEU A 175 26.65 77.91 7.93
N ALA A 176 25.56 77.40 8.50
CA ALA A 176 24.87 78.01 9.63
C ALA A 176 25.81 78.13 10.85
N ALA A 177 26.59 77.08 11.14
CA ALA A 177 27.61 77.11 12.20
C ALA A 177 28.69 78.18 11.98
N GLN A 178 29.03 78.46 10.72
CA GLN A 178 29.96 79.53 10.33
C GLN A 178 29.29 80.92 10.26
N LYS A 179 27.99 81.02 10.57
CA LYS A 179 27.16 82.24 10.43
C LYS A 179 27.11 82.80 9.00
N LEU A 180 27.24 81.91 8.01
CA LEU A 180 27.20 82.26 6.59
C LEU A 180 25.80 82.07 5.97
N SER A 181 24.95 81.22 6.55
CA SER A 181 23.55 81.05 6.17
C SER A 181 22.59 81.25 7.36
N PRO A 182 21.33 81.67 7.13
CA PRO A 182 20.27 81.69 8.14
C PRO A 182 19.89 80.28 8.62
N ASP A 183 19.58 80.12 9.91
CA ASP A 183 19.14 78.84 10.49
C ASP A 183 17.85 78.30 9.85
N ALA A 184 17.03 79.16 9.23
CA ALA A 184 15.80 78.80 8.55
C ALA A 184 16.01 77.95 7.28
N ASP A 185 17.22 77.96 6.70
CA ASP A 185 17.54 77.20 5.49
C ASP A 185 17.93 75.73 5.81
N VAL A 186 18.11 75.38 7.09
CA VAL A 186 18.31 74.01 7.57
C VAL A 186 16.95 73.31 7.66
N VAL A 187 16.55 72.62 6.59
CA VAL A 187 15.31 71.83 6.57
C VAL A 187 15.60 70.37 6.92
N GLU A 188 15.06 69.91 8.05
CA GLU A 188 15.15 68.50 8.51
C GLU A 188 14.24 67.54 7.72
#